data_AF-A0A939YEA1-F1
#
_entry.id   AF-A0A939YEA1-F1
#
_cell.length_a   1.000
_cell.length_b   1.000
_cell.length_c   1.000
_cell.angle_alpha   90.00
_cell.angle_beta   90.00
_cell.angle_gamma   90.00
#
_symmetry.space_group_name_H-M   'P 1'
#
loop_
_entity.id
_entity.type
_entity.pdbx_description
1 polymer ?
#
loop_
_entity_poly.entity_id
_entity_poly.type
_entity_poly.pdbx_seq_one_letter_code
_entity_poly.pdbx_strand_id
1 'polypeptide(L)'
;MNVFALCAFGVCAACAALILRHIENRFALLAAAAAGIIMLLAVSPQFSPALEFARDLTSASGMSQYFSLMAKSLGIALVCRVSCEICGDMGENSIASKIELACKAAIIALSLPVMKRIYEFIKELI
;
A
#
# COMPACT_ATOMS: atom_id res chain seq x y z
N MET A 1 -3.24 11.85 -12.64
CA MET A 1 -1.95 12.56 -12.56
C MET A 1 -0.89 11.70 -13.23
N ASN A 2 -0.07 12.27 -14.11
CA ASN A 2 1.09 11.54 -14.67
C ASN A 2 2.05 11.18 -13.53
N VAL A 3 2.62 9.97 -13.57
CA VAL A 3 3.63 9.50 -12.61
C VAL A 3 4.76 10.52 -12.45
N PHE A 4 5.11 11.22 -13.53
CA PHE A 4 6.08 12.32 -13.53
C PHE A 4 5.73 13.46 -12.56
N ALA A 5 4.46 13.89 -12.50
CA ALA A 5 4.03 14.96 -11.60
C ALA A 5 4.03 14.51 -10.14
N LEU A 6 3.74 13.24 -9.89
CA LEU A 6 3.82 12.64 -8.56
C LEU A 6 5.28 12.59 -8.07
N CYS A 7 6.21 12.15 -8.92
CA CYS A 7 7.64 12.15 -8.60
C CYS A 7 8.16 13.57 -8.35
N ALA A 8 7.76 14.55 -9.18
CA ALA A 8 8.16 15.94 -8.99
C ALA A 8 7.63 16.52 -7.67
N PHE A 9 6.36 16.23 -7.32
CA PHE A 9 5.80 16.60 -6.02
C PHE A 9 6.57 15.95 -4.86
N GLY A 10 6.95 14.67 -5.00
CA GLY A 10 7.75 13.96 -4.00
C GLY A 10 9.12 14.59 -3.77
N VAL A 11 9.82 14.99 -4.83
CA VAL A 11 11.11 15.70 -4.72
C VAL A 11 10.94 17.07 -4.06
N CYS A 12 9.92 17.85 -4.45
CA CYS A 12 9.64 19.14 -3.82
C CYS A 12 9.28 19.00 -2.34
N ALA A 13 8.48 18.00 -1.98
CA ALA A 13 8.12 17.71 -0.60
C ALA A 13 9.34 17.27 0.22
N ALA A 14 10.23 16.46 -0.34
CA ALA A 14 11.48 16.07 0.29
C ALA A 14 12.40 17.27 0.54
N CYS A 15 12.57 18.15 -0.44
CA CYS A 15 13.34 19.39 -0.28
C CYS A 15 12.73 20.30 0.79
N ALA A 16 11.41 20.45 0.83
CA ALA A 16 10.73 21.22 1.86
C ALA A 16 10.91 20.61 3.26
N ALA A 17 10.82 19.29 3.38
CA ALA A 17 11.05 18.57 4.63
C ALA A 17 12.49 18.71 5.14
N LEU A 18 13.48 18.72 4.23
CA LEU A 18 14.90 18.96 4.56
C LEU A 18 15.14 20.37 5.10
N ILE A 19 14.53 21.38 4.49
CA ILE A 19 14.64 22.77 4.96
C ILE A 19 14.00 22.92 6.35
N LEU A 20 12.85 22.27 6.58
CA LEU A 20 12.15 22.32 7.86
C LEU A 20 12.91 21.59 8.98
N ARG A 21 13.65 20.51 8.66
CA ARG A 21 14.56 19.83 9.61
C ARG A 21 15.62 20.77 10.16
N HIS A 22 16.03 21.75 9.36
CA HIS A 22 17.07 22.70 9.75
C HIS A 22 16.57 23.76 10.76
N ILE A 23 15.26 24.00 10.82
CA ILE A 23 14.63 24.94 11.75
C ILE A 23 14.26 24.22 13.05
N GLU A 24 13.43 23.18 12.97
CA GLU A 24 12.90 22.44 14.11
C GLU A 24 12.51 21.01 13.68
N ASN A 25 13.15 19.99 14.26
CA ASN A 25 12.99 18.59 13.83
C ASN A 25 11.55 18.05 14.01
N ARG A 26 10.78 18.63 14.95
CA ARG A 26 9.37 18.29 15.21
C ARG A 26 8.43 18.64 14.04
N PHE A 27 8.66 19.76 13.36
CA PHE A 27 7.81 20.20 12.25
C PHE A 27 8.13 19.44 10.96
N ALA A 28 9.40 19.10 10.75
CA ALA A 28 9.82 18.31 9.60
C ALA A 28 9.17 16.92 9.57
N LEU A 29 8.98 16.35 10.76
CA LEU A 29 8.32 15.07 10.95
C LEU A 29 6.85 15.07 10.56
N LEU A 30 6.12 16.09 11.02
CA LEU A 30 4.73 16.29 10.63
C LEU A 30 4.60 16.54 9.12
N ALA A 31 5.52 17.33 8.56
CA ALA A 31 5.52 17.66 7.13
C ALA A 31 5.81 16.43 6.26
N ALA A 32 6.76 15.57 6.64
CA ALA A 32 7.07 14.33 5.93
C ALA A 32 5.89 13.34 5.98
N ALA A 33 5.26 13.17 7.15
CA ALA A 33 4.07 12.33 7.30
C ALA A 33 2.89 12.83 6.46
N ALA A 34 2.63 14.15 6.48
CA ALA A 34 1.59 14.76 5.67
C ALA A 34 1.87 14.61 4.17
N ALA A 35 3.12 14.80 3.73
CA ALA A 35 3.52 14.59 2.34
C ALA A 35 3.33 13.13 1.89
N GLY A 36 3.66 12.16 2.75
CA GLY A 36 3.45 10.74 2.49
C GLY A 36 1.95 10.39 2.33
N ILE A 37 1.09 10.94 3.20
CA ILE A 37 -0.37 10.76 3.10
C ILE A 37 -0.91 11.39 1.80
N ILE A 38 -0.47 12.60 1.47
CA ILE A 38 -0.89 13.30 0.23
C ILE A 38 -0.45 12.51 -1.00
N MET A 39 0.78 11.99 -1.03
CA MET A 39 1.27 11.15 -2.13
C MET A 39 0.47 9.84 -2.26
N LEU A 40 0.14 9.18 -1.15
CA LEU A 40 -0.66 7.97 -1.16
C LEU A 40 -2.08 8.23 -1.69
N LEU A 41 -2.71 9.33 -1.28
CA LEU A 41 -4.01 9.75 -1.82
C LEU A 41 -3.93 10.12 -3.30
N ALA A 42 -2.87 10.78 -3.75
CA ALA A 42 -2.66 11.15 -5.14
C ALA A 42 -2.44 9.94 -6.08
N VAL A 43 -1.92 8.83 -5.56
CA VAL A 43 -1.75 7.57 -6.28
C VAL A 43 -3.04 6.75 -6.35
N SER A 44 -3.92 6.86 -5.35
CA SER A 44 -5.17 6.10 -5.27
C SER A 44 -6.03 6.08 -6.55
N PRO A 45 -6.21 7.19 -7.33
CA PRO A 45 -7.01 7.15 -8.55
C PRO A 45 -6.32 6.41 -9.73
N GLN A 46 -5.00 6.21 -9.71
CA GLN A 46 -4.31 5.46 -10.78
C GLN A 46 -4.65 3.97 -10.77
N PHE A 47 -5.11 3.45 -9.64
CA PHE A 47 -5.56 2.06 -9.52
C PHE A 47 -6.98 1.83 -10.07
N SER A 48 -7.76 2.90 -10.30
CA SER A 48 -9.13 2.80 -10.80
C SER A 48 -9.26 2.07 -12.16
N PRO A 49 -8.50 2.41 -13.22
CA PRO A 49 -8.61 1.72 -14.51
C PRO A 49 -8.17 0.24 -14.43
N ALA A 50 -7.19 -0.09 -13.58
CA ALA A 50 -6.79 -1.47 -13.34
C ALA A 50 -7.89 -2.27 -12.61
N LEU A 51 -8.61 -1.62 -11.67
CA LEU A 51 -9.76 -2.19 -10.99
C LEU A 51 -10.96 -2.39 -11.93
N GLU A 52 -11.23 -1.45 -12.82
CA GLU A 52 -12.30 -1.54 -13.81
C GLU A 52 -12.03 -2.65 -14.83
N PHE A 53 -10.82 -2.68 -15.42
CA PHE A 53 -10.44 -3.73 -16.37
C PHE A 53 -10.55 -5.13 -15.77
N ALA A 54 -10.18 -5.27 -14.51
CA ALA A 54 -10.30 -6.53 -13.82
C ALA A 54 -11.74 -6.86 -13.38
N ARG A 55 -12.59 -5.86 -13.09
CA ARG A 55 -14.03 -6.06 -12.89
C ARG A 55 -14.71 -6.55 -14.18
N ASP A 56 -14.30 -6.04 -15.33
CA ASP A 56 -14.81 -6.47 -16.63
C ASP A 56 -14.33 -7.89 -17.01
N LEU A 57 -13.09 -8.25 -16.70
CA LEU A 57 -12.61 -9.64 -16.84
C LEU A 57 -13.33 -10.60 -15.90
N THR A 58 -13.69 -10.12 -14.73
CA THR A 58 -14.34 -10.90 -13.68
C THR A 58 -15.80 -11.20 -14.00
N SER A 59 -16.53 -10.23 -14.58
CA SER A 59 -17.93 -10.43 -15.00
C SER A 59 -18.06 -11.51 -16.08
N ALA A 60 -17.00 -11.70 -16.88
CA ALA A 60 -16.92 -12.75 -17.89
C ALA A 60 -16.50 -14.15 -17.36
N SER A 61 -15.84 -14.24 -16.19
CA SER A 61 -15.15 -15.47 -15.74
C SER A 61 -15.55 -15.98 -14.34
N GLY A 62 -16.37 -15.26 -13.58
CA GLY A 62 -16.85 -15.68 -12.25
C GLY A 62 -15.78 -15.65 -11.14
N MET A 63 -14.58 -15.12 -11.39
CA MET A 63 -13.44 -15.09 -10.45
C MET A 63 -13.40 -13.86 -9.51
N SER A 64 -14.54 -13.25 -9.19
CA SER A 64 -14.61 -11.95 -8.49
C SER A 64 -13.95 -11.95 -7.12
N GLN A 65 -14.00 -13.10 -6.45
CA GLN A 65 -13.43 -13.28 -5.14
C GLN A 65 -11.90 -13.20 -5.15
N TYR A 66 -11.22 -13.73 -6.18
CA TYR A 66 -9.76 -13.71 -6.26
C TYR A 66 -9.24 -12.32 -6.61
N PHE A 67 -9.93 -11.60 -7.49
CA PHE A 67 -9.56 -10.24 -7.82
C PHE A 67 -9.71 -9.30 -6.60
N SER A 68 -10.82 -9.45 -5.85
CA SER A 68 -11.01 -8.71 -4.59
C SER A 68 -9.91 -9.01 -3.57
N LEU A 69 -9.46 -10.26 -3.51
CA LEU A 69 -8.39 -10.69 -2.60
C LEU A 69 -7.03 -10.09 -2.99
N MET A 70 -6.67 -10.11 -4.28
CA MET A 70 -5.46 -9.47 -4.79
C MET A 70 -5.48 -7.95 -4.55
N ALA A 71 -6.60 -7.30 -4.82
CA ALA A 71 -6.76 -5.87 -4.58
C ALA A 71 -6.60 -5.53 -3.08
N LYS A 72 -7.17 -6.34 -2.18
CA LYS A 72 -6.97 -6.18 -0.73
C LYS A 72 -5.53 -6.37 -0.30
N SER A 73 -4.82 -7.39 -0.80
CA SER A 73 -3.42 -7.61 -0.44
C SER A 73 -2.51 -6.48 -0.94
N LEU A 74 -2.76 -5.95 -2.14
CA LEU A 74 -2.06 -4.78 -2.68
C LEU A 74 -2.32 -3.53 -1.84
N GLY A 75 -3.59 -3.28 -1.48
CA GLY A 75 -3.96 -2.16 -0.62
C GLY A 75 -3.26 -2.20 0.73
N ILE A 76 -3.24 -3.37 1.39
CA ILE A 76 -2.54 -3.55 2.66
C ILE A 76 -1.04 -3.32 2.51
N ALA A 77 -0.41 -3.84 1.45
CA ALA A 77 1.02 -3.67 1.20
C ALA A 77 1.41 -2.19 1.00
N LEU A 78 0.60 -1.43 0.26
CA LEU A 78 0.82 0.00 0.02
C LEU A 78 0.71 0.82 1.31
N VAL A 79 -0.40 0.64 2.05
CA VAL A 79 -0.60 1.33 3.33
C VAL A 79 0.50 0.96 4.33
N CYS A 80 0.91 -0.31 4.34
CA CYS A 80 1.97 -0.76 5.22
C CYS A 80 3.31 -0.08 4.93
N ARG A 81 3.74 -0.05 3.66
CA ARG A 81 5.00 0.59 3.28
C ARG A 81 5.04 2.05 3.71
N VAL A 82 3.99 2.81 3.38
CA VAL A 82 3.93 4.23 3.76
C VAL A 82 3.91 4.39 5.27
N SER A 83 3.20 3.54 6.02
CA SER A 83 3.21 3.60 7.48
C SER A 83 4.59 3.31 8.07
N CYS A 84 5.32 2.33 7.52
CA CYS A 84 6.67 1.98 7.96
C CYS A 84 7.68 3.09 7.64
N GLU A 85 7.61 3.66 6.44
CA GLU A 85 8.46 4.79 6.01
C GLU A 85 8.23 6.01 6.89
N ILE A 86 6.96 6.37 7.16
CA ILE A 86 6.63 7.48 8.06
C ILE A 86 7.20 7.24 9.47
N CYS A 87 6.99 6.05 10.05
CA CYS A 87 7.53 5.73 11.37
C CYS A 87 9.06 5.69 11.41
N GLY A 88 9.71 5.23 10.33
CA GLY A 88 11.16 5.24 10.16
C GLY A 88 11.72 6.66 10.08
N ASP A 89 11.06 7.56 9.34
CA ASP A 89 11.43 8.97 9.25
C ASP A 89 11.34 9.70 10.60
N MET A 90 10.50 9.20 11.51
CA MET A 90 10.39 9.63 12.92
C MET A 90 11.51 9.15 13.83
N GLY A 91 12.40 8.28 13.36
CA GLY A 91 13.41 7.62 14.17
C GLY A 91 12.85 6.45 14.99
N GLU A 92 11.55 6.17 14.90
CA GLU A 92 10.84 5.11 15.62
C GLU A 92 10.88 3.77 14.85
N ASN A 93 12.10 3.30 14.56
CA ASN A 93 12.32 2.06 13.80
C ASN A 93 11.72 0.82 14.46
N SER A 94 11.62 0.80 15.79
CA SER A 94 10.98 -0.30 16.53
C SER A 94 9.48 -0.40 16.20
N ILE A 95 8.80 0.74 16.07
CA ILE A 95 7.39 0.81 15.70
C ILE A 95 7.20 0.44 14.23
N ALA A 96 8.05 0.96 13.34
CA ALA A 96 8.04 0.61 11.92
C ALA A 96 8.16 -0.90 11.71
N SER A 97 9.10 -1.56 12.40
CA SER A 97 9.30 -3.01 12.31
C SER A 97 8.08 -3.80 12.81
N LYS A 98 7.42 -3.35 13.89
CA LYS A 98 6.19 -3.97 14.41
C LYS A 98 5.03 -3.84 13.42
N ILE A 99 4.88 -2.68 12.78
CA ILE A 99 3.87 -2.46 11.73
C ILE A 99 4.13 -3.40 10.55
N GLU A 100 5.39 -3.46 10.08
CA GLU A 100 5.77 -4.32 8.96
C GLU A 100 5.42 -5.80 9.21
N LEU A 101 5.76 -6.30 10.42
CA LEU A 101 5.42 -7.66 10.83
C LEU A 101 3.91 -7.90 10.85
N ALA A 102 3.13 -6.98 11.41
CA ALA A 102 1.68 -7.09 11.47
C ALA A 102 1.03 -7.13 10.07
N CYS A 103 1.49 -6.29 9.15
CA CYS A 103 0.99 -6.30 7.77
C CYS A 103 1.36 -7.59 7.03
N LYS A 104 2.60 -8.08 7.18
CA LYS A 104 3.01 -9.35 6.57
C LYS A 104 2.14 -10.50 7.09
N ALA A 105 1.88 -10.55 8.39
CA ALA A 105 0.97 -11.52 8.98
C ALA A 105 -0.45 -11.41 8.40
N ALA A 106 -0.97 -10.19 8.20
CA ALA A 106 -2.28 -9.98 7.58
C ALA A 106 -2.34 -10.46 6.12
N ILE A 107 -1.29 -10.22 5.32
CA ILE A 107 -1.21 -10.71 3.94
C ILE A 107 -1.14 -12.24 3.91
N ILE A 108 -0.39 -12.86 4.83
CA ILE A 108 -0.37 -14.32 4.98
C ILE A 108 -1.75 -14.85 5.39
N ALA A 109 -2.44 -14.19 6.32
CA ALA A 109 -3.80 -14.56 6.71
C ALA A 109 -4.79 -14.49 5.52
N LEU A 110 -4.59 -13.52 4.61
CA LEU A 110 -5.36 -13.40 3.37
C LEU A 110 -5.05 -14.48 2.34
N SER A 111 -3.89 -15.16 2.39
CA SER A 111 -3.57 -16.25 1.47
C SER A 111 -4.18 -17.60 1.86
N LEU A 112 -4.55 -17.78 3.14
CA LEU A 112 -5.27 -18.98 3.63
C LEU A 112 -6.52 -19.36 2.81
N PRO A 113 -7.46 -18.46 2.49
CA PRO A 113 -8.64 -18.81 1.70
C PRO A 113 -8.28 -19.31 0.29
N VAL A 114 -7.18 -18.83 -0.30
CA VAL A 114 -6.69 -19.34 -1.59
C VAL A 114 -6.19 -20.76 -1.45
N MET A 115 -5.38 -21.03 -0.42
CA MET A 115 -4.88 -22.38 -0.11
C MET A 115 -6.03 -23.37 0.11
N LYS A 116 -7.08 -22.95 0.83
CA LYS A 116 -8.27 -23.79 1.06
C LYS A 116 -8.98 -24.14 -0.25
N ARG A 117 -9.11 -23.20 -1.18
CA ARG A 117 -9.75 -23.44 -2.49
C ARG A 117 -8.94 -24.40 -3.36
N ILE A 118 -7.62 -24.29 -3.35
CA ILE A 118 -6.74 -25.23 -4.06
C ILE A 118 -6.90 -26.64 -3.47
N TYR A 119 -6.97 -26.75 -2.15
CA TYR A 119 -7.20 -28.04 -1.48
C TYR A 119 -8.57 -28.66 -1.82
N GLU A 120 -9.64 -27.86 -1.84
CA GLU A 120 -10.96 -28.31 -2.27
C GLU A 120 -10.95 -28.80 -3.73
N PHE A 121 -10.28 -28.08 -4.63
CA PHE A 121 -10.18 -28.45 -6.03
C PHE A 121 -9.43 -29.77 -6.26
N ILE A 122 -8.35 -30.00 -5.50
CA ILE A 122 -7.62 -31.29 -5.52
C ILE A 122 -8.53 -32.43 -5.06
N LYS A 123 -9.36 -32.18 -4.04
CA LYS A 123 -10.28 -33.19 -3.49
C LYS A 123 -11.44 -33.54 -4.44
N GLU A 124 -11.86 -32.62 -5.30
CA GLU A 124 -12.87 -32.89 -6.35
C GLU A 124 -12.31 -33.69 -7.53
N LEU A 125 -11.00 -33.65 -7.75
CA LEU A 125 -10.33 -34.35 -8.85
C LEU A 125 -9.92 -35.81 -8.52
N ILE A 126 -9.94 -36.18 -7.24
CA ILE A 126 -9.65 -37.52 -6.71
C ILE A 126 -10.95 -38.23 -6.37
#